data_AF-A0A7C4YTA5-F1
#
_entry.id   AF-A0A7C4YTA5-F1
#
_cell.length_a   1.000
_cell.length_b   1.000
_cell.length_c   1.000
_cell.angle_alpha   90.00
_cell.angle_beta   90.00
_cell.angle_gamma   90.00
#
_symmetry.space_group_name_H-M   'P 1'
#
loop_
_entity.id
_entity.type
_entity.pdbx_description
1 polymer ?
#
loop_
_entity_poly.entity_id
_entity_poly.type
_entity_poly.pdbx_seq_one_letter_code
_entity_poly.pdbx_strand_id
1 'polypeptide(L)'
;MRLTYKKFTLEVEVKDLISMPPYKGSTIRGGFGNVFKRVTCPFKNRECRDCMLISGCIYAYIFETSPKDDFTIMNMSKYEKIPHPFVIEPPEEKTLTYHSGEKITFNLILVGRAVDYIPYFVYTFGELGNIGIGRGRGKYELKRVLQNDKEIYSAEEKTIKATDPEVLEIPEADIFLQCEEANDDSIRLIANTPIRIVYRRRLASRLEFHILIRNLLRRIGLLYYFHCEKIPPKWDPRSIIREAEKVNIVKDNLRWFDWERYSQRQKSKMKMGGLIGDIVYEGNIRPFIPLLRAGEILHVGKGTSFGLGKYTLESLNAERWFHFDHTYNKY
;
A
#
# COMPACT_ATOMS: atom_id res chain seq x y z
N MET A 1 -17.19 4.45 7.73
CA MET A 1 -16.89 3.39 6.74
C MET A 1 -15.96 2.33 7.33
N ARG A 2 -16.10 1.08 6.90
CA ARG A 2 -15.28 -0.05 7.36
C ARG A 2 -14.51 -0.60 6.17
N LEU A 3 -13.18 -0.59 6.24
CA LEU A 3 -12.31 -1.11 5.19
C LEU A 3 -11.59 -2.36 5.72
N THR A 4 -11.91 -3.51 5.14
CA THR A 4 -11.30 -4.79 5.52
C THR A 4 -9.95 -4.98 4.85
N TYR A 5 -8.98 -5.52 5.58
CA TYR A 5 -7.68 -5.89 5.03
C TYR A 5 -7.09 -7.09 5.76
N LYS A 6 -6.04 -7.68 5.19
CA LYS A 6 -5.17 -8.64 5.88
C LYS A 6 -3.73 -8.32 5.56
N LYS A 7 -2.88 -8.37 6.59
CA LYS A 7 -1.43 -8.28 6.47
C LYS A 7 -0.81 -9.66 6.69
N PHE A 8 0.01 -10.08 5.74
CA PHE A 8 0.72 -11.35 5.78
C PHE A 8 2.21 -11.09 5.79
N THR A 9 2.94 -11.85 6.61
CA THR A 9 4.40 -11.90 6.61
C THR A 9 4.83 -13.15 5.86
N LEU A 10 5.58 -12.99 4.78
CA LEU A 10 6.13 -14.09 3.99
C LEU A 10 7.59 -14.27 4.36
N GLU A 11 7.94 -15.49 4.74
CA GLU A 11 9.33 -15.87 5.02
C GLU A 11 9.84 -16.82 3.96
N VAL A 12 10.94 -16.44 3.32
CA VAL A 12 11.59 -17.24 2.29
C VAL A 12 13.02 -17.56 2.68
N GLU A 13 13.49 -18.72 2.24
CA GLU A 13 14.87 -19.18 2.43
C GLU A 13 15.58 -19.20 1.08
N VAL A 14 16.72 -18.52 1.01
CA VAL A 14 17.53 -18.42 -0.20
C VAL A 14 18.19 -19.77 -0.50
N LYS A 15 18.13 -20.22 -1.75
CA LYS A 15 18.75 -21.48 -2.21
C LYS A 15 20.00 -21.24 -3.04
N ASP A 16 19.94 -20.24 -3.92
CA ASP A 16 21.06 -19.81 -4.76
C ASP A 16 21.42 -18.35 -4.45
N LEU A 17 22.60 -17.89 -4.88
CA LEU A 17 22.99 -16.48 -4.75
C LEU A 17 21.93 -15.54 -5.36
N ILE A 18 21.33 -14.67 -4.55
CA ILE A 18 20.35 -13.66 -5.01
C ILE A 18 20.98 -12.28 -4.94
N SER A 19 21.06 -11.59 -6.08
CA SER A 19 21.50 -10.18 -6.13
C SER A 19 20.32 -9.24 -6.39
N MET A 20 20.06 -8.31 -5.47
CA MET A 20 18.96 -7.35 -5.55
C MET A 20 19.44 -5.90 -5.46
N PRO A 21 18.71 -4.94 -6.08
CA PRO A 21 18.98 -3.52 -5.87
C PRO A 21 18.72 -3.14 -4.39
N PRO A 22 19.23 -1.97 -3.94
CA PRO A 22 19.00 -1.49 -2.58
C PRO A 22 17.50 -1.50 -2.19
N TYR A 23 16.63 -1.09 -3.11
CA TYR A 23 15.17 -1.16 -2.93
C TYR A 23 14.56 -2.37 -3.63
N LYS A 24 14.25 -3.39 -2.84
CA LYS A 24 13.84 -4.73 -3.29
C LYS A 24 12.41 -4.80 -3.82
N GLY A 25 11.57 -3.81 -3.50
CA GLY A 25 10.16 -3.79 -3.91
C GLY A 25 9.98 -3.83 -5.43
N SER A 26 10.94 -3.26 -6.19
CA SER A 26 10.94 -3.34 -7.65
C SER A 26 11.12 -4.76 -8.17
N THR A 27 12.06 -5.52 -7.58
CA THR A 27 12.34 -6.93 -7.93
C THR A 27 11.17 -7.82 -7.55
N ILE A 28 10.71 -7.74 -6.30
CA ILE A 28 9.67 -8.64 -5.76
C ILE A 28 8.35 -8.42 -6.49
N ARG A 29 7.83 -7.18 -6.54
CA ARG A 29 6.59 -6.86 -7.26
C ARG A 29 6.72 -7.13 -8.76
N GLY A 30 7.87 -6.81 -9.36
CA GLY A 30 8.13 -7.02 -10.78
C GLY A 30 8.05 -8.49 -11.17
N GLY A 31 8.76 -9.34 -10.43
CA GLY A 31 8.71 -10.79 -10.59
C GLY A 31 7.31 -11.33 -10.32
N PHE A 32 6.71 -10.95 -9.19
CA PHE A 32 5.36 -11.37 -8.81
C PHE A 32 4.34 -11.08 -9.92
N GLY A 33 4.29 -9.87 -10.47
CA GLY A 33 3.30 -9.52 -11.49
C GLY A 33 3.42 -10.35 -12.79
N ASN A 34 4.64 -10.73 -13.17
CA ASN A 34 4.88 -11.58 -14.32
C ASN A 34 4.42 -13.03 -14.07
N VAL A 35 4.79 -13.58 -12.90
CA VAL A 35 4.40 -14.95 -12.52
C VAL A 35 2.90 -15.03 -12.27
N PHE A 36 2.30 -14.04 -11.62
CA PHE A 36 0.86 -13.99 -11.36
C PHE A 36 0.05 -14.03 -12.67
N LYS A 37 0.50 -13.29 -13.70
CA LYS A 37 -0.11 -13.37 -15.04
C LYS A 37 -0.01 -14.78 -15.60
N ARG A 38 1.17 -15.42 -15.51
CA ARG A 38 1.39 -16.78 -16.02
C ARG A 38 0.51 -17.81 -15.30
N VAL A 39 0.31 -17.66 -14.00
CA VAL A 39 -0.50 -18.56 -13.16
C VAL A 39 -2.00 -18.41 -13.45
N THR A 40 -2.49 -17.17 -13.57
CA THR A 40 -3.94 -16.89 -13.60
C THR A 40 -4.51 -16.63 -14.99
N CYS A 41 -3.68 -16.31 -15.99
CA CYS A 41 -4.14 -15.95 -17.32
C CYS A 41 -3.93 -17.11 -18.31
N PRO A 42 -5.00 -17.63 -18.96
CA PRO A 42 -4.88 -18.67 -19.97
C PRO A 42 -4.19 -18.16 -21.24
N PHE A 43 -4.19 -16.84 -21.48
CA PHE A 43 -3.58 -16.21 -22.66
C PHE A 43 -2.23 -15.56 -22.31
N LYS A 44 -1.14 -16.05 -22.90
CA LYS A 44 0.22 -15.55 -22.59
C LYS A 44 0.52 -14.18 -23.21
N ASN A 45 0.08 -13.94 -24.45
CA ASN A 45 0.49 -12.78 -25.27
C ASN A 45 -0.66 -11.84 -25.68
N ARG A 46 -1.78 -11.86 -24.94
CA ARG A 46 -2.91 -10.96 -25.20
C ARG A 46 -2.90 -9.77 -24.26
N GLU A 47 -3.23 -8.59 -24.79
CA GLU A 47 -3.56 -7.41 -23.99
C GLU A 47 -4.90 -7.63 -23.28
N CYS A 48 -4.98 -7.24 -22.01
CA CYS A 48 -6.18 -7.50 -21.22
C CYS A 48 -7.39 -6.70 -21.72
N ARG A 49 -7.17 -5.53 -22.34
CA ARG A 49 -8.22 -4.61 -22.81
C ARG A 49 -9.20 -5.29 -23.78
N ASP A 50 -8.66 -6.13 -24.67
CA ASP A 50 -9.40 -6.83 -25.72
C ASP A 50 -9.74 -8.28 -25.33
N CYS A 51 -9.64 -8.62 -24.04
CA CYS A 51 -9.87 -9.97 -23.53
C CYS A 51 -11.34 -10.17 -23.14
N MET A 52 -11.97 -11.23 -23.66
CA MET A 52 -13.35 -11.59 -23.33
C MET A 52 -13.59 -11.90 -21.84
N LEU A 53 -12.54 -12.27 -21.09
CA LEU A 53 -12.63 -12.65 -19.68
C LEU A 53 -12.48 -11.46 -18.72
N ILE A 54 -12.25 -10.24 -19.22
CA ILE A 54 -11.81 -9.10 -18.41
C ILE A 54 -12.73 -8.74 -17.23
N SER A 55 -14.04 -8.98 -17.32
CA SER A 55 -15.00 -8.69 -16.23
C SER A 55 -14.85 -9.62 -15.01
N GLY A 56 -14.49 -10.88 -15.22
CA GLY A 56 -14.30 -11.89 -14.17
C GLY A 56 -12.84 -12.31 -13.95
N CYS A 57 -11.90 -11.76 -14.72
CA CYS A 57 -10.50 -12.19 -14.69
C CYS A 57 -9.80 -11.69 -13.42
N ILE A 58 -9.26 -12.63 -12.65
CA ILE A 58 -8.48 -12.37 -11.42
C ILE A 58 -7.27 -11.45 -11.72
N TYR A 59 -6.53 -11.71 -12.80
CA TYR A 59 -5.41 -10.86 -13.20
C TYR A 59 -5.86 -9.42 -13.47
N ALA A 60 -6.95 -9.24 -14.21
CA ALA A 60 -7.46 -7.91 -14.53
C ALA A 60 -7.92 -7.16 -13.27
N TYR A 61 -8.62 -7.86 -12.37
CA TYR A 61 -9.05 -7.33 -11.08
C TYR A 61 -7.86 -6.84 -10.22
N ILE A 62 -6.80 -7.64 -10.11
CA ILE A 62 -5.64 -7.30 -9.26
C ILE A 62 -4.73 -6.25 -9.92
N PHE A 63 -4.47 -6.34 -11.23
CA PHE A 63 -3.38 -5.60 -11.90
C PHE A 63 -3.78 -4.56 -12.94
N GLU A 64 -4.91 -4.68 -13.63
CA GLU A 64 -5.28 -3.71 -14.66
C GLU A 64 -6.15 -2.58 -14.11
N THR A 65 -6.95 -2.88 -13.08
CA THR A 65 -7.70 -1.91 -12.25
C THR A 65 -8.23 -0.70 -13.05
N SER A 66 -8.91 -1.01 -14.16
CA SER A 66 -9.43 -0.02 -15.11
C SER A 66 -10.88 0.30 -14.75
N PRO A 67 -11.26 1.58 -14.63
CA PRO A 67 -12.65 1.98 -14.45
C PRO A 67 -13.36 1.71 -15.78
N LYS A 68 -14.11 0.61 -15.88
CA LYS A 68 -14.82 0.30 -17.11
C LYS A 68 -16.13 1.10 -17.22
N ASP A 69 -16.86 1.30 -16.12
CA ASP A 69 -18.23 1.84 -16.22
C ASP A 69 -18.60 2.88 -15.13
N ASP A 70 -17.78 3.09 -14.10
CA ASP A 70 -18.10 3.99 -12.96
C ASP A 70 -17.16 5.21 -12.89
N PHE A 71 -17.28 6.12 -13.86
CA PHE A 71 -16.47 7.37 -13.91
C PHE A 71 -17.02 8.51 -13.05
N THR A 72 -18.23 8.36 -12.50
CA THR A 72 -18.94 9.42 -11.77
C THR A 72 -18.41 9.64 -10.36
N ILE A 73 -17.82 8.61 -9.73
CA ILE A 73 -17.26 8.74 -8.38
C ILE A 73 -15.99 9.58 -8.36
N MET A 74 -15.89 10.51 -7.40
CA MET A 74 -14.68 11.31 -7.10
C MET A 74 -13.99 11.98 -8.31
N ASN A 75 -14.76 12.38 -9.34
CA ASN A 75 -14.23 12.96 -10.59
C ASN A 75 -13.18 12.06 -11.28
N MET A 76 -13.45 10.75 -11.33
CA MET A 76 -12.60 9.73 -11.96
C MET A 76 -12.31 10.01 -13.45
N SER A 77 -13.09 10.85 -14.13
CA SER A 77 -12.80 11.31 -15.51
C SER A 77 -11.42 11.96 -15.68
N LYS A 78 -10.79 12.42 -14.60
CA LYS A 78 -9.43 12.99 -14.61
C LYS A 78 -8.32 11.97 -14.32
N TYR A 79 -8.65 10.70 -14.11
CA TYR A 79 -7.73 9.71 -13.56
C TYR A 79 -7.79 8.36 -14.28
N GLU A 80 -6.63 7.88 -14.73
CA GLU A 80 -6.54 6.71 -15.61
C GLU A 80 -6.66 5.36 -14.90
N LYS A 81 -6.44 5.27 -13.57
CA LYS A 81 -6.31 3.98 -12.86
C LYS A 81 -6.88 3.97 -11.44
N ILE A 82 -7.58 2.88 -11.11
CA ILE A 82 -8.03 2.54 -9.75
C ILE A 82 -6.82 2.01 -8.96
N PRO A 83 -6.68 2.36 -7.65
CA PRO A 83 -5.60 1.82 -6.83
C PRO A 83 -5.61 0.29 -6.78
N HIS A 84 -4.45 -0.35 -6.83
CA HIS A 84 -4.37 -1.79 -6.61
C HIS A 84 -4.79 -2.15 -5.17
N PRO A 85 -5.56 -3.24 -4.97
CA PRO A 85 -6.01 -3.68 -3.65
C PRO A 85 -4.94 -4.49 -2.91
N PHE A 86 -3.67 -4.22 -3.19
CA PHE A 86 -2.56 -4.85 -2.51
C PHE A 86 -1.34 -3.93 -2.36
N VAL A 87 -0.53 -4.21 -1.34
CA VAL A 87 0.77 -3.59 -1.09
C VAL A 87 1.77 -4.72 -0.82
N ILE A 88 2.94 -4.66 -1.45
CA ILE A 88 4.08 -5.53 -1.11
C ILE A 88 5.07 -4.66 -0.37
N GLU A 89 5.26 -4.89 0.93
CA GLU A 89 6.29 -4.21 1.71
C GLU A 89 7.59 -5.01 1.58
N PRO A 90 8.60 -4.53 0.84
CA PRO A 90 9.87 -5.23 0.74
C PRO A 90 10.62 -5.26 2.08
N PRO A 91 11.64 -6.12 2.23
CA PRO A 91 12.56 -6.05 3.36
C PRO A 91 13.17 -4.65 3.45
N GLU A 92 13.22 -4.09 4.67
CA GLU A 92 13.68 -2.71 4.90
C GLU A 92 15.21 -2.57 4.86
N GLU A 93 15.92 -3.68 4.98
CA GLU A 93 17.38 -3.71 4.88
C GLU A 93 17.88 -3.35 3.48
N LYS A 94 19.18 -3.04 3.37
CA LYS A 94 19.84 -2.58 2.12
C LYS A 94 20.85 -3.57 1.54
N THR A 95 20.89 -4.79 2.08
CA THR A 95 21.66 -5.93 1.57
C THR A 95 21.40 -6.11 0.08
N LEU A 96 22.50 -6.24 -0.67
CA LEU A 96 22.47 -6.36 -2.12
C LEU A 96 22.61 -7.79 -2.60
N THR A 97 23.12 -8.67 -1.75
CA THR A 97 23.45 -10.05 -2.09
C THR A 97 23.08 -10.95 -0.93
N TYR A 98 22.38 -12.04 -1.24
CA TYR A 98 22.02 -13.06 -0.27
C TYR A 98 22.61 -14.40 -0.66
N HIS A 99 23.06 -15.13 0.34
CA HIS A 99 23.67 -16.43 0.22
C HIS A 99 22.68 -17.54 0.57
N SER A 100 23.00 -18.76 0.12
CA SER A 100 22.18 -19.95 0.41
C SER A 100 22.01 -20.13 1.92
N GLY A 101 20.78 -20.46 2.34
CA GLY A 101 20.38 -20.62 3.74
C GLY A 101 19.96 -19.32 4.44
N GLU A 102 20.23 -18.15 3.85
CA GLU A 102 19.77 -16.88 4.43
C GLU A 102 18.25 -16.72 4.30
N LYS A 103 17.66 -15.96 5.22
CA LYS A 103 16.22 -15.69 5.25
C LYS A 103 15.92 -14.29 4.73
N ILE A 104 14.86 -14.19 3.93
CA ILE A 104 14.31 -12.91 3.49
C ILE A 104 12.85 -12.86 3.94
N THR A 105 12.48 -11.77 4.64
CA THR A 105 11.12 -11.55 5.12
C THR A 105 10.54 -10.29 4.50
N PHE A 106 9.34 -10.40 3.96
CA PHE A 106 8.61 -9.27 3.38
C PHE A 106 7.11 -9.42 3.62
N ASN A 107 6.35 -8.34 3.52
CA ASN A 107 4.93 -8.37 3.81
C ASN A 107 4.07 -8.19 2.56
N LEU A 108 2.87 -8.76 2.62
CA LEU A 108 1.79 -8.57 1.67
C LEU A 108 0.57 -8.06 2.42
N ILE A 109 0.03 -6.93 1.99
CA ILE A 109 -1.26 -6.42 2.48
C ILE A 109 -2.28 -6.59 1.37
N LEU A 110 -3.40 -7.24 1.65
CA LEU A 110 -4.54 -7.40 0.75
C LEU A 110 -5.74 -6.65 1.30
N VAL A 111 -6.50 -5.98 0.43
CA VAL A 111 -7.60 -5.09 0.81
C VAL A 111 -8.93 -5.54 0.19
N GLY A 112 -9.99 -5.57 0.98
CA GLY A 112 -11.33 -5.94 0.56
C GLY A 112 -11.37 -7.32 -0.09
N ARG A 113 -12.11 -7.45 -1.21
CA ARG A 113 -12.21 -8.70 -2.00
C ARG A 113 -10.88 -9.29 -2.45
N ALA A 114 -9.77 -8.54 -2.41
CA ALA A 114 -8.46 -9.11 -2.73
C ALA A 114 -8.02 -10.18 -1.70
N VAL A 115 -8.53 -10.11 -0.47
CA VAL A 115 -8.24 -11.08 0.60
C VAL A 115 -8.58 -12.51 0.19
N ASP A 116 -9.68 -12.71 -0.52
CA ASP A 116 -10.15 -14.04 -0.96
C ASP A 116 -9.19 -14.71 -1.96
N TYR A 117 -8.29 -13.94 -2.56
CA TYR A 117 -7.31 -14.44 -3.53
C TYR A 117 -5.96 -14.81 -2.91
N ILE A 118 -5.82 -14.83 -1.57
CA ILE A 118 -4.56 -15.21 -0.91
C ILE A 118 -3.96 -16.52 -1.44
N PRO A 119 -4.71 -17.59 -1.81
CA PRO A 119 -4.10 -18.79 -2.36
C PRO A 119 -3.31 -18.56 -3.65
N TYR A 120 -3.80 -17.67 -4.52
CA TYR A 120 -3.10 -17.31 -5.74
C TYR A 120 -1.83 -16.52 -5.46
N PHE A 121 -1.82 -15.66 -4.43
CA PHE A 121 -0.62 -14.92 -4.03
C PHE A 121 0.45 -15.87 -3.47
N VAL A 122 0.09 -16.74 -2.52
CA VAL A 122 1.00 -17.72 -1.92
C VAL A 122 1.60 -18.63 -2.99
N TYR A 123 0.75 -19.21 -3.85
CA TYR A 123 1.22 -20.07 -4.94
C TYR A 123 2.16 -19.32 -5.89
N THR A 124 1.81 -18.08 -6.26
CA THR A 124 2.66 -17.26 -7.14
C THR A 124 4.00 -16.92 -6.51
N PHE A 125 4.06 -16.65 -5.20
CA PHE A 125 5.33 -16.40 -4.52
C PHE A 125 6.19 -17.66 -4.40
N GLY A 126 5.58 -18.84 -4.25
CA GLY A 126 6.27 -20.12 -4.37
C GLY A 126 6.88 -20.31 -5.77
N GLU A 127 6.07 -20.13 -6.81
CA GLU A 127 6.52 -20.25 -8.20
C GLU A 127 7.58 -19.21 -8.60
N LEU A 128 7.46 -17.99 -8.06
CA LEU A 128 8.48 -16.95 -8.25
C LEU A 128 9.83 -17.38 -7.67
N GLY A 129 9.84 -18.08 -6.54
CA GLY A 129 11.05 -18.64 -5.94
C GLY A 129 11.73 -19.68 -6.85
N ASN A 130 10.94 -20.54 -7.50
CA ASN A 130 11.41 -21.55 -8.45
C ASN A 130 11.98 -20.94 -9.74
N ILE A 131 11.33 -19.88 -10.25
CA ILE A 131 11.77 -19.14 -11.44
C ILE A 131 13.01 -18.29 -11.15
N GLY A 132 13.11 -17.78 -9.93
CA GLY A 132 14.20 -16.96 -9.42
C GLY A 132 13.98 -15.46 -9.57
N ILE A 133 14.64 -14.70 -8.70
CA ILE A 133 14.55 -13.24 -8.58
C ILE A 133 15.91 -12.55 -8.69
N GLY A 134 15.88 -11.23 -8.90
CA GLY A 134 17.10 -10.42 -8.94
C GLY A 134 17.97 -10.65 -10.18
N ARG A 135 19.18 -10.10 -10.14
CA ARG A 135 20.19 -10.33 -11.19
C ARG A 135 20.73 -11.75 -11.03
N GLY A 136 20.74 -12.51 -12.13
CA GLY A 136 21.13 -13.93 -12.12
C GLY A 136 19.98 -14.90 -11.79
N ARG A 137 18.76 -14.39 -11.48
CA ARG A 137 17.59 -15.21 -11.14
C ARG A 137 17.89 -16.26 -10.05
N GLY A 138 18.49 -15.81 -8.95
CA GLY A 138 18.71 -16.67 -7.79
C GLY A 138 17.38 -17.15 -7.22
N LYS A 139 17.34 -18.40 -6.79
CA LYS A 139 16.12 -19.06 -6.31
C LYS A 139 15.99 -18.99 -4.81
N TYR A 140 14.75 -19.06 -4.35
CA TYR A 140 14.38 -19.20 -2.95
C TYR A 140 13.23 -20.20 -2.80
N GLU A 141 13.01 -20.66 -1.59
CA GLU A 141 11.85 -21.46 -1.20
C GLU A 141 10.96 -20.64 -0.26
N LEU A 142 9.65 -20.56 -0.54
CA LEU A 142 8.69 -19.98 0.40
C LEU A 142 8.46 -20.96 1.55
N LYS A 143 8.93 -20.62 2.75
CA LYS A 143 8.86 -21.52 3.91
C LYS A 143 7.56 -21.37 4.67
N ARG A 144 7.18 -20.13 4.98
CA ARG A 144 6.03 -19.81 5.83
C ARG A 144 5.31 -18.56 5.38
N VAL A 145 4.01 -18.51 5.64
CA VAL A 145 3.20 -17.30 5.60
C VAL A 145 2.47 -17.16 6.91
N LEU A 146 2.58 -16.00 7.55
CA LEU A 146 2.02 -15.71 8.85
C LEU A 146 1.01 -14.55 8.74
N GLN A 147 -0.01 -14.55 9.60
CA GLN A 147 -0.85 -13.39 9.86
C GLN A 147 -0.97 -13.21 11.37
N ASN A 148 -0.59 -12.04 11.89
CA ASN A 148 -0.60 -11.75 13.34
C ASN A 148 0.09 -12.87 14.15
N ASP A 149 1.30 -13.24 13.70
CA ASP A 149 2.14 -14.31 14.24
C ASP A 149 1.54 -15.73 14.20
N LYS A 150 0.35 -15.90 13.62
CA LYS A 150 -0.25 -17.22 13.35
C LYS A 150 0.15 -17.71 11.98
N GLU A 151 0.71 -18.91 11.92
CA GLU A 151 1.06 -19.55 10.65
C GLU A 151 -0.20 -19.96 9.88
N ILE A 152 -0.33 -19.44 8.65
CA ILE A 152 -1.45 -19.75 7.75
C ILE A 152 -1.05 -20.68 6.62
N TYR A 153 0.25 -20.80 6.33
CA TYR A 153 0.81 -21.69 5.33
C TYR A 153 2.23 -22.09 5.74
N SER A 154 2.57 -23.36 5.55
CA SER A 154 3.93 -23.86 5.60
C SER A 154 4.25 -24.71 4.36
N ALA A 155 5.52 -24.76 3.99
CA ALA A 155 6.02 -25.58 2.90
C ALA A 155 5.79 -27.10 3.12
N GLU A 156 5.65 -27.51 4.38
CA GLU A 156 5.41 -28.89 4.81
C GLU A 156 3.95 -29.29 4.60
N GLU A 157 3.01 -28.49 5.12
CA GLU A 157 1.57 -28.78 5.04
C GLU A 157 0.99 -28.45 3.67
N LYS A 158 1.53 -27.43 2.98
CA LYS A 158 1.06 -26.91 1.68
C LYS A 158 -0.43 -26.56 1.61
N THR A 159 -1.08 -26.40 2.75
CA THR A 159 -2.47 -25.93 2.87
C THR A 159 -2.50 -24.49 3.36
N ILE A 160 -3.60 -23.79 3.08
CA ILE A 160 -3.81 -22.42 3.53
C ILE A 160 -4.95 -22.42 4.52
N LYS A 161 -4.67 -22.00 5.75
CA LYS A 161 -5.65 -21.88 6.83
C LYS A 161 -6.42 -20.58 6.69
N ALA A 162 -7.73 -20.65 6.89
CA ALA A 162 -8.57 -19.46 6.92
C ALA A 162 -8.27 -18.63 8.18
N THR A 163 -8.44 -17.33 8.06
CA THR A 163 -8.21 -16.35 9.12
C THR A 163 -9.20 -15.22 9.02
N ASP A 164 -9.34 -14.44 10.08
CA ASP A 164 -10.21 -13.26 10.08
C ASP A 164 -9.50 -12.04 9.47
N PRO A 165 -10.22 -11.19 8.74
CA PRO A 165 -9.70 -9.90 8.30
C PRO A 165 -9.61 -8.91 9.47
N GLU A 166 -8.68 -7.97 9.36
CA GLU A 166 -8.66 -6.77 10.18
C GLU A 166 -9.55 -5.69 9.56
N VAL A 167 -10.05 -4.78 10.39
CA VAL A 167 -10.97 -3.71 9.98
C VAL A 167 -10.36 -2.37 10.32
N LEU A 168 -10.26 -1.49 9.32
CA LEU A 168 -10.01 -0.07 9.52
C LEU A 168 -11.34 0.67 9.59
N GLU A 169 -11.61 1.24 10.76
CA GLU A 169 -12.74 2.11 10.96
C GLU A 169 -12.34 3.55 10.67
N ILE A 170 -12.99 4.11 9.66
CA ILE A 170 -12.71 5.47 9.21
C ILE A 170 -14.00 6.27 9.30
N PRO A 171 -14.02 7.37 10.08
CA PRO A 171 -15.19 8.21 10.23
C PRO A 171 -15.78 8.69 8.90
N GLU A 172 -17.10 8.83 8.89
CA GLU A 172 -17.81 9.59 7.84
C GLU A 172 -17.76 11.10 8.14
N ALA A 173 -18.22 11.94 7.19
CA ALA A 173 -17.93 13.39 7.16
C ALA A 173 -18.10 14.14 8.49
N ASP A 174 -19.12 13.78 9.26
CA ASP A 174 -19.59 14.60 10.38
C ASP A 174 -18.53 14.78 11.48
N ILE A 175 -17.64 13.82 11.67
CA ILE A 175 -16.60 13.86 12.71
C ILE A 175 -15.44 14.80 12.35
N PHE A 176 -15.14 15.00 11.06
CA PHE A 176 -14.06 15.91 10.65
C PHE A 176 -14.40 17.39 10.92
N LEU A 177 -15.67 17.70 11.20
CA LEU A 177 -16.20 19.04 11.38
C LEU A 177 -16.57 19.35 12.85
N GLN A 178 -16.53 18.34 13.74
CA GLN A 178 -17.05 18.41 15.11
C GLN A 178 -16.03 18.78 16.20
N CYS A 179 -14.86 19.35 15.86
CA CYS A 179 -13.94 19.82 16.89
C CYS A 179 -14.38 21.19 17.42
N GLU A 180 -15.12 21.18 18.52
CA GLU A 180 -15.52 22.39 19.27
C GLU A 180 -14.35 23.04 20.05
N GLU A 181 -13.22 22.34 20.21
CA GLU A 181 -12.00 22.91 20.80
C GLU A 181 -10.80 22.73 19.86
N ALA A 182 -10.17 23.84 19.48
CA ALA A 182 -8.90 23.83 18.78
C ALA A 182 -7.84 23.18 19.69
N ASN A 183 -7.29 22.05 19.27
CA ASN A 183 -6.15 21.43 19.94
C ASN A 183 -4.88 21.78 19.16
N ASP A 184 -3.82 22.17 19.88
CA ASP A 184 -2.47 22.33 19.31
C ASP A 184 -1.72 21.00 19.43
N ASP A 185 -2.24 20.00 18.71
CA ASP A 185 -1.61 18.69 18.65
C ASP A 185 -0.41 18.73 17.72
N SER A 186 0.68 18.10 18.14
CA SER A 186 1.88 17.94 17.34
C SER A 186 2.11 16.46 17.00
N ILE A 187 2.27 16.16 15.71
CA ILE A 187 2.57 14.82 15.22
C ILE A 187 3.79 14.84 14.31
N ARG A 188 4.65 13.85 14.46
CA ARG A 188 5.75 13.59 13.55
C ARG A 188 5.40 12.45 12.62
N LEU A 189 5.52 12.70 11.31
CA LEU A 189 5.43 11.67 10.28
C LEU A 189 6.83 11.30 9.83
N ILE A 190 7.17 10.01 9.87
CA ILE A 190 8.44 9.46 9.43
C ILE A 190 8.20 8.65 8.16
N ALA A 191 8.77 9.08 7.04
CA ALA A 191 8.68 8.36 5.77
C ALA A 191 9.66 7.18 5.75
N ASN A 192 9.19 5.96 6.08
CA ASN A 192 10.02 4.75 6.06
C ASN A 192 10.41 4.35 4.62
N THR A 193 9.58 4.71 3.64
CA THR A 193 9.88 4.53 2.21
C THR A 193 9.55 5.81 1.44
N PRO A 194 10.15 6.03 0.25
CA PRO A 194 9.93 7.27 -0.49
C PRO A 194 8.44 7.56 -0.76
N ILE A 195 7.94 8.70 -0.27
CA ILE A 195 6.58 9.19 -0.49
C ILE A 195 6.53 9.92 -1.83
N ARG A 196 5.61 9.49 -2.71
CA ARG A 196 5.51 9.97 -4.09
C ARG A 196 4.13 10.50 -4.41
N ILE A 197 3.82 11.69 -3.92
CA ILE A 197 2.51 12.30 -4.13
C ILE A 197 2.55 13.22 -5.34
N VAL A 198 1.48 13.16 -6.16
CA VAL A 198 1.27 14.13 -7.23
C VAL A 198 0.29 15.19 -6.77
N TYR A 199 0.71 16.44 -6.86
CA TYR A 199 -0.12 17.60 -6.59
C TYR A 199 0.06 18.62 -7.72
N ARG A 200 -1.05 19.19 -8.21
CA ARG A 200 -1.06 20.10 -9.38
C ARG A 200 -0.25 19.54 -10.59
N ARG A 201 -0.46 18.25 -10.90
CA ARG A 201 0.17 17.48 -12.01
C ARG A 201 1.69 17.28 -11.91
N ARG A 202 2.34 17.66 -10.80
CA ARG A 202 3.77 17.45 -10.56
C ARG A 202 3.98 16.63 -9.29
N LEU A 203 5.14 15.99 -9.16
CA LEU A 203 5.50 15.38 -7.88
C LEU A 203 5.69 16.49 -6.85
N ALA A 204 5.06 16.35 -5.68
CA ALA A 204 5.16 17.32 -4.61
C ALA A 204 6.59 17.33 -4.07
N SER A 205 7.21 18.51 -4.05
CA SER A 205 8.54 18.73 -3.45
C SER A 205 8.46 19.03 -1.94
N ARG A 206 7.30 19.50 -1.47
CA ARG A 206 6.98 19.72 -0.06
C ARG A 206 5.70 18.97 0.26
N LEU A 207 5.67 18.33 1.43
CA LEU A 207 4.52 17.55 1.88
C LEU A 207 3.67 18.42 2.80
N GLU A 208 2.90 19.34 2.23
CA GLU A 208 1.90 20.09 3.01
C GLU A 208 0.84 19.14 3.58
N PHE A 209 0.34 19.40 4.78
CA PHE A 209 -0.60 18.49 5.46
C PHE A 209 -1.85 18.20 4.60
N HIS A 210 -2.47 19.25 4.04
CA HIS A 210 -3.61 19.09 3.13
C HIS A 210 -3.30 18.29 1.85
N ILE A 211 -2.04 18.26 1.38
CA ILE A 211 -1.62 17.44 0.23
C ILE A 211 -1.61 15.95 0.63
N LEU A 212 -1.12 15.62 1.82
CA LEU A 212 -1.17 14.28 2.38
C LEU A 212 -2.62 13.81 2.53
N ILE A 213 -3.45 14.60 3.22
CA ILE A 213 -4.87 14.28 3.47
C ILE A 213 -5.64 14.08 2.16
N ARG A 214 -5.44 14.94 1.16
CA ARG A 214 -6.06 14.78 -0.17
C ARG A 214 -5.75 13.43 -0.80
N ASN A 215 -4.51 12.96 -0.68
CA ASN A 215 -4.09 11.69 -1.28
C ASN A 215 -4.59 10.49 -0.47
N LEU A 216 -4.69 10.61 0.85
CA LEU A 216 -5.28 9.59 1.72
C LEU A 216 -6.78 9.45 1.47
N LEU A 217 -7.56 10.54 1.54
CA LEU A 217 -8.99 10.54 1.20
C LEU A 217 -9.23 9.87 -0.15
N ARG A 218 -8.47 10.28 -1.18
CA ARG A 218 -8.58 9.69 -2.50
C ARG A 218 -8.29 8.19 -2.49
N ARG A 219 -7.16 7.75 -1.95
CA ARG A 219 -6.74 6.35 -2.01
C ARG A 219 -7.71 5.47 -1.23
N ILE A 220 -8.02 5.86 0.01
CA ILE A 220 -8.91 5.12 0.91
C ILE A 220 -10.31 5.04 0.30
N GLY A 221 -10.85 6.16 -0.17
CA GLY A 221 -12.19 6.18 -0.76
C GLY A 221 -12.32 5.33 -2.01
N LEU A 222 -11.30 5.34 -2.88
CA LEU A 222 -11.28 4.47 -4.06
C LEU A 222 -11.07 3.00 -3.68
N LEU A 223 -10.25 2.70 -2.67
CA LEU A 223 -10.09 1.33 -2.19
C LEU A 223 -11.41 0.79 -1.64
N TYR A 224 -12.07 1.56 -0.78
CA TYR A 224 -13.36 1.23 -0.22
C TYR A 224 -14.40 0.99 -1.32
N TYR A 225 -14.58 1.94 -2.26
CA TYR A 225 -15.59 1.83 -3.32
C TYR A 225 -15.40 0.62 -4.25
N PHE A 226 -14.17 0.38 -4.71
CA PHE A 226 -13.93 -0.64 -5.74
C PHE A 226 -13.67 -2.05 -5.17
N HIS A 227 -13.23 -2.14 -3.92
CA HIS A 227 -12.76 -3.41 -3.35
C HIS A 227 -13.50 -3.85 -2.10
N CYS A 228 -14.17 -2.95 -1.36
CA CYS A 228 -14.95 -3.31 -0.17
C CYS A 228 -16.44 -3.22 -0.46
N GLU A 229 -16.99 -2.01 -0.45
CA GLU A 229 -18.41 -1.75 -0.62
C GLU A 229 -18.57 -0.83 -1.83
N LYS A 230 -19.48 -1.15 -2.76
CA LYS A 230 -19.72 -0.33 -3.96
C LYS A 230 -20.52 0.96 -3.64
N ILE A 231 -20.18 1.60 -2.52
CA ILE A 231 -20.84 2.76 -1.93
C ILE A 231 -19.81 3.90 -1.83
N PRO A 232 -20.08 5.08 -2.41
CA PRO A 232 -19.19 6.22 -2.27
C PRO A 232 -19.06 6.65 -0.80
N PRO A 233 -17.86 7.02 -0.31
CA PRO A 233 -17.72 7.65 0.99
C PRO A 233 -18.60 8.89 1.14
N LYS A 234 -19.32 8.99 2.26
CA LYS A 234 -20.05 10.20 2.65
C LYS A 234 -19.09 11.24 3.23
N TRP A 235 -18.10 11.65 2.44
CA TRP A 235 -17.18 12.72 2.80
C TRP A 235 -17.56 14.00 2.06
N ASP A 236 -17.27 15.15 2.68
CA ASP A 236 -17.12 16.41 1.97
C ASP A 236 -15.61 16.73 1.83
N PRO A 237 -14.95 16.31 0.73
CA PRO A 237 -13.53 16.55 0.55
C PRO A 237 -13.17 18.04 0.49
N ARG A 238 -14.11 18.95 0.21
CA ARG A 238 -13.79 20.39 0.17
C ARG A 238 -13.61 20.92 1.58
N SER A 239 -14.55 20.62 2.47
CA SER A 239 -14.52 21.06 3.86
C SER A 239 -13.37 20.40 4.63
N ILE A 240 -13.19 19.08 4.49
CA ILE A 240 -12.07 18.36 5.13
C ILE A 240 -10.70 18.95 4.74
N ILE A 241 -10.53 19.30 3.47
CA ILE A 241 -9.27 19.88 2.97
C ILE A 241 -9.07 21.31 3.46
N ARG A 242 -10.13 22.11 3.57
CA ARG A 242 -10.04 23.46 4.14
C ARG A 242 -9.54 23.42 5.59
N GLU A 243 -10.00 22.46 6.38
CA GLU A 243 -9.50 22.27 7.75
C GLU A 243 -8.05 21.77 7.76
N ALA A 244 -7.69 20.86 6.86
CA ALA A 244 -6.32 20.38 6.72
C ALA A 244 -5.32 21.48 6.27
N GLU A 245 -5.79 22.55 5.63
CA GLU A 245 -4.98 23.71 5.25
C GLU A 245 -4.60 24.60 6.43
N LYS A 246 -5.27 24.46 7.59
CA LYS A 246 -4.96 25.20 8.82
C LYS A 246 -3.84 24.57 9.64
N VAL A 247 -3.43 23.33 9.31
CA VAL A 247 -2.37 22.61 10.02
C VAL A 247 -1.01 23.04 9.47
N ASN A 248 -0.14 23.50 10.37
CA ASN A 248 1.16 24.08 10.02
C ASN A 248 2.26 23.02 10.01
N ILE A 249 3.32 23.28 9.24
CA ILE A 249 4.58 22.53 9.33
C ILE A 249 5.52 23.29 10.25
N VAL A 250 5.93 22.67 11.36
CA VAL A 250 6.86 23.28 12.33
C VAL A 250 8.30 22.79 12.16
N LYS A 251 8.48 21.61 11.55
CA LYS A 251 9.80 21.08 11.19
C LYS A 251 9.70 20.24 9.93
N ASP A 252 10.60 20.45 8.97
CA ASP A 252 10.66 19.68 7.72
C ASP A 252 12.09 19.22 7.46
N ASN A 253 12.35 17.92 7.69
CA ASN A 253 13.61 17.25 7.37
C ASN A 253 13.44 16.31 6.16
N LEU A 254 12.38 16.47 5.36
CA LEU A 254 12.19 15.66 4.17
C LEU A 254 13.20 16.06 3.11
N ARG A 255 13.77 15.05 2.46
CA ARG A 255 14.67 15.21 1.34
C ARG A 255 14.23 14.34 0.18
N TRP A 256 14.54 14.79 -1.03
CA TRP A 256 14.32 13.99 -2.22
C TRP A 256 15.34 12.86 -2.29
N PHE A 257 14.87 11.62 -2.30
CA PHE A 257 15.66 10.45 -2.61
C PHE A 257 15.35 10.00 -4.03
N ASP A 258 16.31 10.13 -4.96
CA ASP A 258 16.14 9.69 -6.34
C ASP A 258 16.73 8.29 -6.56
N TRP A 259 16.00 7.47 -7.31
CA TRP A 259 16.47 6.16 -7.77
C TRP A 259 15.67 5.72 -9.00
N GLU A 260 16.25 4.82 -9.79
CA GLU A 260 15.66 4.34 -11.04
C GLU A 260 15.40 2.83 -11.00
N ARG A 261 14.45 2.40 -11.82
CA ARG A 261 14.23 0.97 -12.12
C ARG A 261 13.97 0.75 -13.60
N TYR A 262 14.20 -0.47 -14.09
CA TYR A 262 13.74 -0.88 -15.41
C TYR A 262 12.31 -1.45 -15.36
N SER A 263 11.42 -0.99 -16.24
CA SER A 263 10.04 -1.49 -16.39
C SER A 263 9.97 -2.41 -17.59
N GLN A 264 9.71 -3.70 -17.36
CA GLN A 264 9.55 -4.65 -18.48
C GLN A 264 8.31 -4.36 -19.33
N ARG A 265 7.20 -3.94 -18.70
CA ARG A 265 5.96 -3.58 -19.42
C ARG A 265 6.14 -2.39 -20.36
N GLN A 266 6.91 -1.39 -19.94
CA GLN A 266 7.12 -0.15 -20.72
C GLN A 266 8.45 -0.13 -21.47
N LYS A 267 9.29 -1.15 -21.29
CA LYS A 267 10.67 -1.26 -21.81
C LYS A 267 11.49 0.02 -21.61
N SER A 268 11.39 0.64 -20.43
CA SER A 268 12.03 1.92 -20.13
C SER A 268 12.52 2.00 -18.68
N LYS A 269 13.50 2.87 -18.43
CA LYS A 269 13.88 3.26 -17.06
C LYS A 269 12.84 4.22 -16.51
N MET A 270 12.36 3.94 -15.30
CA MET A 270 11.41 4.77 -14.58
C MET A 270 12.08 5.40 -13.37
N LYS A 271 11.94 6.72 -13.22
CA LYS A 271 12.27 7.41 -11.97
C LYS A 271 11.29 7.02 -10.87
N MET A 272 11.83 6.57 -9.77
CA MET A 272 11.09 6.10 -8.60
C MET A 272 11.36 6.96 -7.36
N GLY A 273 12.03 8.11 -7.54
CA GLY A 273 12.29 9.04 -6.46
C GLY A 273 11.05 9.63 -5.79
N GLY A 274 11.23 10.02 -4.53
CA GLY A 274 10.21 10.58 -3.65
C GLY A 274 10.81 11.17 -2.37
N LEU A 275 9.96 11.71 -1.50
CA LEU A 275 10.37 12.32 -0.23
C LEU A 275 10.66 11.25 0.83
N ILE A 276 11.79 11.37 1.53
CA ILE A 276 12.19 10.51 2.66
C ILE A 276 12.73 11.38 3.81
N GLY A 277 12.66 10.89 5.04
CA GLY A 277 13.00 11.66 6.25
C GLY A 277 11.77 11.81 7.13
N ASP A 278 11.69 12.92 7.86
CA ASP A 278 10.56 13.20 8.75
C ASP A 278 10.09 14.66 8.66
N ILE A 279 8.81 14.85 8.98
CA ILE A 279 8.14 16.15 9.00
C ILE A 279 7.24 16.21 10.24
N VAL A 280 7.17 17.37 10.89
CA VAL A 280 6.34 17.63 12.06
C VAL A 280 5.25 18.62 11.70
N TYR A 281 4.02 18.24 11.98
CA TYR A 281 2.84 19.06 11.82
C TYR A 281 2.29 19.49 13.17
N GLU A 282 1.73 20.69 13.24
CA GLU A 282 1.08 21.25 14.43
C GLU A 282 -0.27 21.89 14.09
N GLY A 283 -1.27 21.67 14.93
CA GLY A 283 -2.61 22.26 14.86
C GLY A 283 -3.70 21.24 15.19
N ASN A 284 -4.92 21.46 14.70
CA ASN A 284 -6.05 20.55 14.95
C ASN A 284 -5.95 19.25 14.12
N ILE A 285 -5.06 18.35 14.52
CA ILE A 285 -4.70 17.12 13.79
C ILE A 285 -5.63 15.96 14.14
N ARG A 286 -6.16 15.92 15.36
CA ARG A 286 -6.95 14.81 15.92
C ARG A 286 -8.06 14.29 14.98
N PRO A 287 -8.85 15.12 14.27
CA PRO A 287 -9.83 14.65 13.30
C PRO A 287 -9.26 13.76 12.19
N PHE A 288 -8.01 14.01 11.78
CA PHE A 288 -7.37 13.34 10.66
C PHE A 288 -6.69 12.01 11.04
N ILE A 289 -6.64 11.68 12.32
CA ILE A 289 -5.88 10.53 12.82
C ILE A 289 -6.35 9.20 12.27
N PRO A 290 -7.66 8.90 12.17
CA PRO A 290 -8.11 7.67 11.52
C PRO A 290 -7.63 7.56 10.06
N LEU A 291 -7.60 8.67 9.31
CA LEU A 291 -7.06 8.68 7.94
C LEU A 291 -5.55 8.46 7.92
N LEU A 292 -4.83 9.12 8.83
CA LEU A 292 -3.37 9.03 8.92
C LEU A 292 -2.94 7.63 9.35
N ARG A 293 -3.61 7.00 10.31
CA ARG A 293 -3.37 5.60 10.72
C ARG A 293 -3.71 4.61 9.61
N ALA A 294 -4.83 4.81 8.91
CA ALA A 294 -5.15 4.00 7.73
C ALA A 294 -4.05 4.09 6.65
N GLY A 295 -3.40 5.26 6.51
CA GLY A 295 -2.29 5.45 5.58
C GLY A 295 -0.97 4.77 6.00
N GLU A 296 -0.73 4.51 7.29
CA GLU A 296 0.44 3.71 7.72
C GLU A 296 0.37 2.29 7.18
N ILE A 297 -0.85 1.73 7.08
CA ILE A 297 -1.11 0.37 6.57
C ILE A 297 -1.25 0.38 5.05
N LEU A 298 -2.07 1.28 4.51
CA LEU A 298 -2.41 1.28 3.09
C LEU A 298 -1.37 1.99 2.23
N HIS A 299 -0.42 2.70 2.83
CA HIS A 299 0.54 3.60 2.20
C HIS A 299 -0.12 4.76 1.45
N VAL A 300 0.67 5.73 1.00
CA VAL A 300 0.16 6.91 0.26
C VAL A 300 0.93 7.21 -1.03
N GLY A 301 0.22 7.77 -2.02
CA GLY A 301 0.81 8.27 -3.26
C GLY A 301 1.02 7.20 -4.34
N LYS A 302 2.02 7.41 -5.21
CA LYS A 302 2.32 6.55 -6.37
C LYS A 302 3.26 5.41 -6.01
N GLY A 303 2.94 4.23 -6.53
CA GLY A 303 3.79 3.05 -6.41
C GLY A 303 3.63 2.29 -5.09
N THR A 304 2.50 2.44 -4.41
CA THR A 304 2.18 1.69 -3.18
C THR A 304 2.25 0.18 -3.37
N SER A 305 1.88 -0.37 -4.53
CA SER A 305 2.06 -1.80 -4.82
C SER A 305 3.51 -2.29 -4.77
N PHE A 306 4.49 -1.37 -4.85
CA PHE A 306 5.92 -1.66 -4.71
C PHE A 306 6.43 -1.48 -3.27
N GLY A 307 5.56 -1.08 -2.34
CA GLY A 307 5.91 -0.76 -0.96
C GLY A 307 6.33 0.69 -0.75
N LEU A 308 6.11 1.58 -1.72
CA LEU A 308 6.41 3.01 -1.56
C LEU A 308 5.30 3.73 -0.80
N GLY A 309 5.63 4.87 -0.20
CA GLY A 309 4.67 5.68 0.54
C GLY A 309 4.31 5.13 1.93
N LYS A 310 5.07 4.17 2.45
CA LYS A 310 5.03 3.75 3.85
C LYS A 310 5.54 4.87 4.75
N TYR A 311 4.79 5.16 5.81
CA TYR A 311 5.22 6.04 6.88
C TYR A 311 4.73 5.52 8.23
N THR A 312 5.33 6.05 9.30
CA THR A 312 4.87 5.87 10.67
C THR A 312 4.60 7.22 11.32
N LEU A 313 3.75 7.24 12.34
CA LEU A 313 3.40 8.43 13.11
C LEU A 313 3.87 8.30 14.55
N GLU A 314 4.51 9.36 15.05
CA GLU A 314 4.88 9.53 16.46
C GLU A 314 4.11 10.74 17.01
N SER A 315 3.39 10.54 18.12
CA SER A 315 2.83 11.67 18.86
C SER A 315 3.93 12.38 19.62
N LEU A 316 3.98 13.71 19.53
CA LEU A 316 4.93 14.52 20.30
C LEU A 316 4.32 15.09 21.59
N ASN A 317 3.00 14.91 21.77
CA ASN A 317 2.28 15.30 22.98
C ASN A 317 1.93 14.01 23.76
N ALA A 318 2.76 13.68 24.75
CA ALA A 318 2.85 12.33 25.35
C ALA A 318 1.62 11.85 26.16
N GLU A 319 0.62 12.69 26.47
CA GLU A 319 -0.39 12.31 27.48
C GLU A 319 -1.83 12.08 26.98
N ARG A 320 -2.16 12.32 25.70
CA ARG A 320 -3.58 12.33 25.27
C ARG A 320 -4.01 11.27 24.24
N TRP A 321 -3.08 10.42 23.79
CA TRP A 321 -3.29 9.58 22.60
C TRP A 321 -3.70 8.14 22.90
N PHE A 322 -3.42 7.63 24.10
CA PHE A 322 -3.65 6.23 24.47
C PHE A 322 -5.13 5.87 24.75
N HIS A 323 -6.04 6.84 24.85
CA HIS A 323 -7.44 6.58 25.18
C HIS A 323 -8.34 6.25 23.97
N PHE A 324 -7.83 6.28 22.74
CA PHE A 324 -8.63 5.97 21.55
C PHE A 324 -8.52 4.52 21.04
N ASP A 325 -7.59 3.72 21.55
CA ASP A 325 -7.51 2.29 21.24
C ASP A 325 -8.65 1.48 21.89
N HIS A 326 -9.43 2.05 22.81
CA HIS A 326 -10.49 1.33 23.55
C HIS A 326 -11.89 1.91 23.40
N THR A 327 -12.05 3.08 22.79
CA THR A 327 -13.37 3.72 22.64
C THR A 327 -14.07 3.47 21.31
N TYR A 328 -13.36 2.97 20.29
CA TYR A 328 -13.97 2.57 19.01
C TYR A 328 -14.43 1.10 18.96
N ASN A 329 -14.21 0.31 20.02
CA ASN A 329 -14.65 -1.10 20.12
C ASN A 329 -16.03 -1.30 20.77
N LYS A 330 -16.75 -0.21 21.04
CA LYS A 330 -18.12 -0.25 21.51
C LYS A 330 -18.87 0.87 20.80
N TYR A 331 -19.56 0.56 19.71
CA TYR A 331 -20.96 0.89 19.44
C TYR A 331 -21.41 0.20 18.16
#